data_AF-A0A516GBZ2-F1
#
_entry.id   AF-A0A516GBZ2-F1
#
_cell.length_a   1.000
_cell.length_b   1.000
_cell.length_c   1.000
_cell.angle_alpha   90.00
_cell.angle_beta   90.00
_cell.angle_gamma   90.00
#
_symmetry.space_group_name_H-M   'P 1'
#
loop_
_entity.id
_entity.type
_entity.pdbx_description
1 polymer ?
#
loop_
_entity_poly.entity_id
_entity_poly.type
_entity_poly.pdbx_seq_one_letter_code
_entity_poly.pdbx_strand_id
1 'polypeptide(L)'
;MDRSRTVVIAAGMAAVAMVATGCSREVSAEDIEDSIAEQAEVQGFPLESVDCPSGLPPEVGAEVICDVVITGLVEVTPGQPEVVDRFQVQVRGVDRGDVRYSMRPLVAGTTE
;
A
#
# COMPACT_ATOMS: atom_id res chain seq x y z
N MET A 1 35.66 14.66 9.37
CA MET A 1 35.58 16.07 9.77
C MET A 1 35.16 16.14 11.22
N ASP A 2 36.13 16.34 12.11
CA ASP A 2 35.90 16.86 13.45
C ASP A 2 35.36 18.29 13.37
N ARG A 3 34.31 18.58 14.15
CA ARG A 3 34.29 19.76 15.03
C ARG A 3 33.09 19.72 15.96
N SER A 4 33.35 19.12 17.11
CA SER A 4 32.96 19.64 18.41
C SER A 4 32.72 21.16 18.39
N ARG A 5 31.47 21.57 18.63
CA ARG A 5 31.09 22.91 19.08
C ARG A 5 30.07 22.77 20.19
N THR A 6 30.60 22.84 21.40
CA THR A 6 29.90 23.01 22.67
C THR A 6 29.15 24.35 22.71
N VAL A 7 28.28 24.47 23.73
CA VAL A 7 27.69 25.69 24.33
C VAL A 7 26.45 26.22 23.56
N VAL A 8 25.28 26.50 24.17
CA VAL A 8 25.02 27.04 25.51
C VAL A 8 23.65 26.56 26.02
N ILE A 9 23.64 26.04 27.24
CA ILE A 9 22.46 25.80 28.06
C ILE A 9 21.92 27.17 28.49
N ALA A 10 20.81 27.61 27.90
CA ALA A 10 20.02 28.73 28.39
C ALA A 10 18.72 28.18 29.01
N ALA A 11 18.45 28.62 30.24
CA ALA A 11 17.37 28.16 31.10
C ALA A 11 15.99 28.13 30.41
N GLY A 12 15.35 26.95 30.46
CA GLY A 12 13.95 26.75 30.10
C GLY A 12 13.47 25.42 30.70
N MET A 13 12.73 25.50 31.79
CA MET A 13 12.12 24.34 32.46
C MET A 13 11.09 23.65 31.56
N ALA A 14 11.04 22.32 31.73
CA ALA A 14 10.18 21.32 31.09
C ALA A 14 10.51 20.96 29.64
N ALA A 15 11.40 19.97 29.52
CA ALA A 15 11.70 19.22 28.32
C ALA A 15 10.41 18.70 27.66
N VAL A 16 10.13 19.19 26.45
CA VAL A 16 9.15 18.57 25.57
C VAL A 16 9.82 17.32 24.99
N ALA A 17 9.71 16.20 25.72
CA ALA A 17 10.00 14.89 25.16
C ALA A 17 8.85 14.51 24.21
N MET A 18 8.85 15.08 23.01
CA MET A 18 8.09 14.56 21.88
C MET A 18 8.76 13.23 21.48
N VAL A 19 8.43 12.16 22.18
CA VAL A 19 8.65 10.81 21.68
C VAL A 19 7.59 10.61 20.59
N ALA A 20 7.96 10.90 19.35
CA ALA A 20 7.20 10.43 18.21
C ALA A 20 7.40 8.91 18.14
N THR A 21 6.54 8.16 18.85
CA THR A 21 6.34 6.75 18.57
C THR A 21 5.86 6.65 17.13
N GLY A 22 6.77 6.28 16.22
CA GLY A 22 6.40 5.85 14.88
C GLY A 22 5.61 4.56 15.01
N CYS A 23 4.31 4.66 15.21
CA CYS A 23 3.41 3.53 15.05
C CYS A 23 3.41 3.22 13.56
N SER A 24 4.06 2.13 13.16
CA SER A 24 3.82 1.53 11.85
C SER A 24 2.34 1.22 11.78
N ARG A 25 1.59 1.97 10.98
CA ARG A 25 0.15 1.79 10.85
C ARG A 25 -0.10 0.73 9.80
N GLU A 26 -0.86 -0.28 10.18
CA GLU A 26 -1.52 -1.16 9.22
C GLU A 26 -2.29 -0.33 8.20
N VAL A 27 -2.29 -0.77 6.94
CA VAL A 27 -3.17 -0.20 5.92
C VAL A 27 -4.51 -0.89 6.08
N SER A 28 -5.59 -0.13 6.24
CA SER A 28 -6.92 -0.72 6.42
C SER A 28 -7.41 -1.39 5.13
N ALA A 29 -8.40 -2.28 5.24
CA ALA A 29 -9.03 -2.87 4.04
C ALA A 29 -9.63 -1.78 3.15
N GLU A 30 -10.33 -0.82 3.75
CA GLU A 30 -10.96 0.32 3.07
C GLU A 30 -9.94 1.16 2.29
N ASP A 31 -8.78 1.48 2.88
CA ASP A 31 -7.72 2.23 2.19
C ASP A 31 -7.16 1.45 0.97
N ILE A 32 -7.11 0.12 1.06
CA ILE A 32 -6.66 -0.74 -0.05
C ILE A 32 -7.71 -0.79 -1.14
N GLU A 33 -8.99 -0.91 -0.79
CA GLU A 33 -10.12 -0.88 -1.71
C GLU A 33 -10.15 0.42 -2.50
N ASP A 34 -10.03 1.56 -1.81
CA ASP A 34 -9.93 2.89 -2.45
C ASP A 34 -8.71 2.96 -3.38
N SER A 35 -7.54 2.50 -2.93
CA SER A 35 -6.32 2.47 -3.76
C SER A 35 -6.50 1.64 -5.04
N ILE A 36 -7.19 0.50 -4.95
CA ILE A 36 -7.47 -0.37 -6.10
C ILE A 36 -8.46 0.33 -7.05
N ALA A 37 -9.50 0.97 -6.52
CA ALA A 37 -10.46 1.73 -7.33
C ALA A 37 -9.78 2.85 -8.12
N GLU A 38 -8.99 3.68 -7.46
CA GLU A 38 -8.22 4.75 -8.11
C GLU A 38 -7.28 4.17 -9.19
N GLN A 39 -6.59 3.08 -8.88
CA GLN A 39 -5.67 2.44 -9.80
C GLN A 39 -6.37 1.81 -11.01
N ALA A 40 -7.58 1.28 -10.83
CA ALA A 40 -8.43 0.78 -11.90
C ALA A 40 -8.88 1.91 -12.82
N GLU A 41 -9.33 3.04 -12.26
CA GLU A 41 -9.72 4.23 -13.03
C GLU A 41 -8.56 4.78 -13.87
N VAL A 42 -7.36 4.91 -13.28
CA VAL A 42 -6.15 5.37 -13.99
C VAL A 42 -5.78 4.45 -15.15
N GLN A 43 -6.00 3.15 -15.02
CA GLN A 43 -5.74 2.16 -16.07
C GLN A 43 -6.90 2.00 -17.07
N GLY A 44 -8.04 2.64 -16.82
CA GLY A 44 -9.24 2.48 -17.63
C GLY A 44 -9.92 1.13 -17.46
N PHE A 45 -9.72 0.45 -16.32
CA PHE A 45 -10.42 -0.80 -16.00
C PHE A 45 -11.82 -0.46 -15.50
N PRO A 46 -12.88 -0.98 -16.14
CA PRO A 46 -14.26 -0.70 -15.72
C PRO A 46 -14.63 -1.55 -14.49
N LEU A 47 -14.20 -1.08 -13.33
CA LEU A 47 -14.42 -1.69 -12.03
C LEU A 47 -15.87 -1.46 -11.56
N GLU A 48 -16.57 -2.54 -11.19
CA GLU A 48 -17.91 -2.52 -10.60
C GLU A 48 -17.85 -2.62 -9.07
N SER A 49 -16.96 -3.46 -8.55
CA SER A 49 -16.77 -3.64 -7.10
C SER A 49 -15.38 -4.15 -6.77
N VAL A 50 -14.93 -3.86 -5.56
CA VAL A 50 -13.74 -4.42 -4.91
C VAL A 50 -14.14 -4.93 -3.53
N ASP A 51 -13.57 -6.05 -3.11
CA ASP A 51 -13.73 -6.63 -1.78
C ASP A 51 -12.37 -7.08 -1.27
N CYS A 52 -11.89 -6.45 -0.20
CA CYS A 52 -10.65 -6.84 0.46
C CYS A 52 -10.98 -7.53 1.81
N PRO A 53 -10.62 -8.82 2.00
CA PRO A 53 -11.01 -9.58 3.20
C PRO A 53 -10.33 -9.09 4.48
N SER A 54 -9.24 -8.33 4.36
CA SER A 54 -8.48 -7.80 5.49
C SER A 54 -7.62 -6.61 5.07
N GLY A 55 -7.17 -5.83 6.05
CA GLY A 55 -6.10 -4.85 5.84
C GLY A 55 -4.74 -5.50 5.56
N LEU A 56 -3.76 -4.66 5.24
CA LEU A 56 -2.39 -5.07 4.95
C LEU A 56 -1.49 -4.75 6.15
N PRO A 57 -0.93 -5.78 6.82
CA PRO A 57 -0.01 -5.60 7.92
C PRO A 57 1.22 -4.79 7.49
N PRO A 58 1.79 -3.94 8.36
CA PRO A 58 2.99 -3.15 8.06
C PRO A 58 4.25 -4.02 8.19
N GLU A 59 4.29 -5.12 7.45
CA GLU A 59 5.35 -6.13 7.49
C GLU A 59 5.79 -6.46 6.06
N VAL A 60 7.09 -6.42 5.79
CA VAL A 60 7.61 -6.69 4.43
C VAL A 60 7.26 -8.13 4.02
N GLY A 61 6.69 -8.27 2.82
CA GLY A 61 6.21 -9.55 2.31
C GLY A 61 4.80 -9.93 2.79
N ALA A 62 4.17 -9.15 3.68
CA ALA A 62 2.75 -9.31 3.95
C ALA A 62 1.94 -9.07 2.67
N GLU A 63 0.85 -9.82 2.53
CA GLU A 63 0.06 -9.86 1.32
C GLU A 63 -1.42 -10.02 1.64
N VAL A 64 -2.26 -9.37 0.85
CA VAL A 64 -3.69 -9.62 0.78
C VAL A 64 -4.11 -9.77 -0.68
N ILE A 65 -5.10 -10.63 -0.90
CA ILE A 65 -5.77 -10.79 -2.18
C ILE A 65 -7.14 -10.15 -2.04
N CYS A 66 -7.42 -9.15 -2.87
CA CYS A 66 -8.73 -8.55 -2.97
C CYS A 66 -9.44 -9.08 -4.20
N ASP A 67 -10.71 -9.42 -4.07
CA ASP A 67 -11.57 -9.80 -5.18
C ASP A 67 -12.10 -8.54 -5.87
N VAL A 68 -12.15 -8.54 -7.19
CA VAL A 68 -12.68 -7.42 -7.98
C VAL A 68 -13.63 -7.92 -9.04
N VAL A 69 -14.61 -7.08 -9.37
CA VAL A 69 -15.50 -7.29 -10.51
C VAL A 69 -15.17 -6.24 -11.55
N ILE A 70 -14.55 -6.66 -12.66
CA ILE A 70 -14.28 -5.81 -13.81
C ILE A 70 -15.17 -6.24 -14.97
N THR A 71 -15.83 -5.28 -15.62
CA THR A 71 -16.72 -5.57 -16.75
C THR A 71 -15.95 -5.67 -18.07
N GLY A 72 -15.94 -6.86 -18.66
CA GLY A 72 -15.31 -7.10 -19.96
C GLY A 72 -13.84 -7.50 -19.85
N LEU A 73 -13.07 -7.21 -20.89
CA LEU A 73 -11.66 -7.58 -20.99
C LEU A 73 -10.79 -6.33 -20.88
N VAL A 74 -9.68 -6.44 -20.15
CA VAL A 74 -8.71 -5.36 -19.97
C VAL A 74 -7.33 -5.81 -20.44
N GLU A 75 -6.55 -4.89 -20.98
CA GLU A 75 -5.18 -5.18 -21.42
C GLU A 75 -4.21 -4.93 -20.27
N VAL A 76 -3.94 -5.95 -19.45
CA VAL A 76 -2.84 -5.93 -18.48
C VAL A 76 -1.50 -6.23 -19.16
N THR A 77 -1.53 -7.03 -20.23
CA THR A 77 -0.41 -7.31 -21.12
C THR A 77 -0.69 -6.69 -22.49
N PRO A 78 0.25 -5.92 -23.09
CA PRO A 78 0.00 -5.27 -24.38
C PRO A 78 -0.41 -6.26 -25.48
N GLY A 79 -1.59 -6.03 -26.07
CA GLY A 79 -2.12 -6.86 -27.16
C GLY A 79 -2.77 -8.17 -26.69
N GLN A 80 -2.96 -8.36 -25.38
CA GLN A 80 -3.63 -9.54 -24.82
C GLN A 80 -4.74 -9.07 -23.88
N PRO A 81 -6.01 -9.12 -24.32
CA PRO A 81 -7.15 -8.78 -23.49
C PRO A 81 -7.42 -9.94 -22.50
N GLU A 82 -7.44 -9.63 -21.22
CA GLU A 82 -7.49 -10.58 -20.11
C GLU A 82 -8.64 -10.24 -19.15
N VAL A 83 -9.19 -11.25 -18.49
CA VAL A 83 -10.20 -11.07 -17.44
C VAL A 83 -9.47 -10.95 -16.10
N VAL A 84 -9.57 -9.82 -15.43
CA VAL A 84 -9.00 -9.62 -14.09
C VAL A 84 -10.11 -9.80 -13.06
N ASP A 85 -9.96 -10.77 -12.17
CA ASP A 85 -10.93 -11.09 -11.11
C ASP A 85 -10.40 -10.76 -9.72
N ARG A 86 -9.09 -10.55 -9.56
CA ARG A 86 -8.45 -10.29 -8.27
C ARG A 86 -7.29 -9.30 -8.39
N PHE A 87 -6.96 -8.63 -7.29
CA PHE A 87 -5.74 -7.86 -7.12
C PHE A 87 -4.91 -8.41 -5.95
N GLN A 88 -3.64 -8.67 -6.20
CA GLN A 88 -2.69 -8.99 -5.15
C GLN A 88 -1.99 -7.71 -4.68
N VAL A 89 -2.08 -7.45 -3.39
CA VAL A 89 -1.44 -6.31 -2.74
C VAL A 89 -0.37 -6.83 -1.79
N GLN A 90 0.89 -6.45 -2.02
CA GLN A 90 2.02 -6.97 -1.26
C GLN A 90 2.92 -5.84 -0.76
N VAL A 91 3.29 -5.87 0.52
CA VAL A 91 4.24 -4.93 1.11
C VAL A 91 5.65 -5.18 0.58
N ARG A 92 6.25 -4.13 0.02
CA ARG A 92 7.63 -4.10 -0.49
C ARG A 92 8.62 -3.49 0.50
N GLY A 93 8.17 -2.64 1.41
CA GLY A 93 9.03 -1.96 2.36
C GLY A 93 8.23 -1.27 3.46
N VAL A 94 8.88 -1.09 4.62
CA VAL A 94 8.33 -0.37 5.76
C VAL A 94 9.43 0.53 6.30
N ASP A 95 9.23 1.85 6.25
CA ASP A 95 10.24 2.84 6.61
C ASP A 95 9.64 3.89 7.53
N ARG A 96 10.12 3.95 8.79
CA ARG A 96 9.66 4.92 9.82
C ARG A 96 8.13 5.08 9.95
N GLY A 97 7.39 4.02 9.64
CA GLY A 97 5.93 3.97 9.71
C GLY A 97 5.21 4.13 8.37
N ASP A 98 5.93 4.41 7.29
CA ASP A 98 5.41 4.42 5.92
C ASP A 98 5.44 2.99 5.35
N VAL A 99 4.28 2.45 4.98
CA VAL A 99 4.14 1.14 4.33
C VAL A 99 4.13 1.36 2.81
N ARG A 100 5.11 0.79 2.11
CA ARG A 100 5.17 0.77 0.65
C ARG A 100 4.67 -0.57 0.15
N TYR A 101 3.59 -0.59 -0.62
CA TYR A 101 3.03 -1.80 -1.21
C TYR A 101 2.96 -1.71 -2.74
N SER A 102 2.87 -2.87 -3.39
CA SER A 102 2.62 -3.00 -4.82
C SER A 102 1.29 -3.68 -5.04
N MET A 103 0.49 -3.18 -5.99
CA MET A 103 -0.75 -3.80 -6.45
C MET A 103 -0.51 -4.47 -7.80
N ARG A 104 -0.96 -5.72 -7.95
CA ARG A 104 -0.86 -6.47 -9.21
C ARG A 104 -2.22 -7.06 -9.58
N PRO A 105 -2.74 -6.81 -10.79
CA PRO A 105 -3.93 -7.51 -11.26
C PRO A 105 -3.61 -9.00 -11.47
N LEU A 106 -4.55 -9.86 -11.09
CA LEU A 106 -4.50 -11.30 -11.31
C LEU A 106 -5.53 -11.69 -12.35
N VAL A 107 -5.09 -12.47 -13.34
CA VAL A 107 -5.94 -12.89 -14.47
C VAL A 107 -6.66 -14.19 -14.13
N ALA A 108 -7.97 -14.21 -14.34
CA ALA A 108 -8.81 -15.37 -14.12
C ALA A 108 -8.33 -16.56 -14.99
N GLY A 109 -8.06 -17.70 -14.35
CA GLY A 109 -7.62 -18.92 -15.04
C GLY A 109 -6.11 -19.15 -15.05
N THR A 110 -5.30 -18.29 -14.43
CA THR A 110 -3.90 -18.62 -14.07
C THR A 110 -3.89 -19.52 -12.83
N THR A 111 -4.35 -20.76 -12.98
CA THR A 111 -4.00 -21.83 -12.04
C THR A 111 -2.62 -22.34 -12.47
N GLU A 112 -1.57 -22.00 -11.71
CA GLU A 112 -0.30 -22.73 -11.80
C GLU A 112 -0.48 -24.19 -11.36
#